data_AF-A0AAW6JH72-F1
#
_entry.id   AF-A0AAW6JH72-F1
#
_cell.length_a   1.000
_cell.length_b   1.000
_cell.length_c   1.000
_cell.angle_alpha   90.00
_cell.angle_beta   90.00
_cell.angle_gamma   90.00
#
_symmetry.space_group_name_H-M   'P 1'
#
loop_
_entity.id
_entity.type
_entity.pdbx_description
1 polymer ?
#
loop_
_entity_poly.entity_id
_entity_poly.type
_entity_poly.pdbx_seq_one_letter_code
_entity_poly.pdbx_strand_id
1 'polypeptide(L)'
;MWLDTIFKQTYPYFEVLVINDGSTEYSLKRLKEHAAQDACLQVFDQAQQGPAAARNVGLDHATGDYITFIDADDYVKENYLERLVTECQAATAEIAISVTTIGTKSRPTCCIPIGQRRIIRL
;
A
#
# COMPACT_ATOMS: atom_id res chain seq x y z
N MET A 1 5.13 0.96 15.07
CA MET A 1 4.30 0.10 14.19
C MET A 1 4.77 0.34 12.76
N TRP A 2 4.78 -0.66 11.88
CA TRP A 2 5.19 -0.48 10.47
C TRP A 2 4.40 0.66 9.79
N LEU A 3 3.11 0.75 10.13
CA LEU A 3 2.18 1.77 9.66
C LEU A 3 2.66 3.22 9.97
N ASP A 4 3.37 3.43 11.08
CA ASP A 4 3.90 4.76 11.44
C ASP A 4 4.90 5.28 10.39
N THR A 5 5.54 4.38 9.61
CA THR A 5 6.46 4.80 8.53
C THR A 5 5.73 5.27 7.27
N ILE A 6 4.49 4.83 7.08
CA ILE A 6 3.63 5.25 5.97
C ILE A 6 3.05 6.65 6.25
N PHE A 7 2.73 6.98 7.51
CA PHE A 7 2.26 8.33 7.86
C PHE A 7 3.36 9.39 7.94
N LYS A 8 4.63 8.98 7.93
CA LYS A 8 5.78 9.89 7.88
C LYS A 8 6.27 10.20 6.46
N GLN A 9 5.47 9.85 5.44
CA GLN A 9 5.87 10.09 4.06
C GLN A 9 5.91 11.59 3.74
N THR A 10 6.93 12.01 2.98
CA THR A 10 7.07 13.39 2.50
C THR A 10 6.03 13.73 1.43
N TYR A 11 5.51 12.71 0.74
CA TYR A 11 4.44 12.86 -0.23
C TYR A 11 3.07 12.98 0.47
N PRO A 12 2.33 14.08 0.30
CA PRO A 12 1.13 14.34 1.11
C PRO A 12 -0.17 13.73 0.56
N TYR A 13 -0.18 13.21 -0.67
CA TYR A 13 -1.40 12.80 -1.37
C TYR A 13 -1.51 11.29 -1.52
N PHE A 14 -1.85 10.59 -0.43
CA PHE A 14 -2.02 9.14 -0.47
C PHE A 14 -3.22 8.68 0.36
N GLU A 15 -3.71 7.50 0.02
CA GLU A 15 -4.64 6.72 0.83
C GLU A 15 -3.98 5.41 1.22
N VAL A 16 -4.36 4.87 2.38
CA VAL A 16 -3.86 3.61 2.90
C VAL A 16 -5.05 2.67 3.06
N LEU A 17 -5.05 1.58 2.27
CA LEU A 17 -6.06 0.54 2.34
C LEU A 17 -5.46 -0.68 3.03
N VAL A 18 -5.92 -0.98 4.24
CA VAL A 18 -5.49 -2.16 4.99
C VAL A 18 -6.56 -3.24 4.87
N ILE A 19 -6.19 -4.36 4.26
CA ILE A 19 -7.10 -5.50 4.07
C ILE A 19 -6.76 -6.58 5.09
N ASN A 20 -7.62 -6.74 6.09
CA ASN A 20 -7.50 -7.79 7.09
C ASN A 20 -8.04 -9.11 6.54
N ASP A 21 -7.15 -10.05 6.23
CA ASP A 21 -7.46 -11.38 5.69
C ASP A 21 -7.69 -12.42 6.81
N GLY A 22 -8.62 -12.13 7.72
CA GLY A 22 -8.97 -13.04 8.81
C GLY A 22 -7.99 -13.08 10.00
N SER A 23 -7.16 -12.05 10.19
CA SER A 23 -6.37 -11.94 11.44
C SER A 23 -7.24 -11.60 12.65
N THR A 24 -6.79 -12.03 13.83
CA THR A 24 -7.51 -11.92 15.10
C THR A 24 -7.58 -10.48 15.65
N GLU A 25 -8.53 -10.27 16.57
CA GLU A 25 -8.96 -9.01 17.21
C GLU A 25 -7.88 -7.96 17.54
N TYR A 26 -6.67 -8.36 17.96
CA TYR A 26 -5.69 -7.43 18.51
C TYR A 26 -5.05 -6.49 17.46
N SER A 27 -4.79 -6.98 16.25
CA SER A 27 -4.27 -6.13 15.16
C SER A 27 -5.37 -5.24 14.59
N LEU A 28 -6.58 -5.77 14.45
CA LEU A 28 -7.72 -5.06 13.88
C LEU A 28 -8.16 -3.87 14.74
N LYS A 29 -8.22 -4.04 16.07
CA LYS A 29 -8.62 -2.96 16.98
C LYS A 29 -7.66 -1.76 16.88
N ARG A 30 -6.35 -2.00 16.86
CA ARG A 30 -5.34 -0.94 16.72
C ARG A 30 -5.43 -0.22 15.38
N LEU A 31 -5.71 -0.96 14.31
CA LEU A 31 -5.91 -0.38 12.98
C LEU A 31 -7.17 0.50 12.93
N LYS A 32 -8.27 0.05 13.55
CA LYS A 32 -9.51 0.83 13.64
C LYS A 32 -9.37 2.10 14.49
N GLU A 33 -8.62 2.02 15.59
CA GLU A 33 -8.29 3.20 16.42
C GLU A 33 -7.47 4.22 15.63
N HIS A 34 -6.52 3.75 14.82
CA HIS A 34 -5.70 4.62 13.98
C HIS A 34 -6.51 5.21 12.81
N ALA A 35 -7.39 4.42 12.20
CA ALA A 35 -8.28 4.89 11.13
C ALA A 35 -9.26 5.97 11.61
N ALA A 36 -9.60 5.99 12.90
CA ALA A 36 -10.41 7.04 13.49
C ALA A 36 -9.65 8.37 13.66
N GLN A 37 -8.31 8.34 13.64
CA GLN A 37 -7.45 9.52 13.80
C GLN A 37 -7.03 10.09 12.45
N ASP A 38 -6.80 9.22 11.46
CA ASP A 38 -6.29 9.58 10.14
C ASP A 38 -7.28 9.18 9.04
N ALA A 39 -7.95 10.16 8.45
CA ALA A 39 -8.97 9.96 7.42
C ALA A 39 -8.44 9.31 6.13
N CYS A 40 -7.11 9.29 5.93
CA CYS A 40 -6.48 8.61 4.80
C CYS A 40 -6.33 7.10 5.01
N LEU A 41 -6.66 6.55 6.19
CA LEU A 41 -6.62 5.10 6.46
C LEU A 41 -8.01 4.47 6.42
N GLN A 42 -8.16 3.47 5.57
CA GLN A 42 -9.35 2.63 5.50
C GLN A 42 -8.99 1.18 5.80
N VAL A 43 -9.83 0.52 6.60
CA VAL A 43 -9.61 -0.86 7.03
C VAL A 43 -10.78 -1.71 6.58
N PHE A 44 -10.49 -2.75 5.80
CA PHE A 44 -11.48 -3.70 5.29
C PHE A 44 -11.25 -5.06 5.92
N ASP A 45 -12.33 -5.70 6.35
CA ASP A 45 -12.31 -7.03 6.93
C ASP A 45 -12.86 -8.04 5.93
N GLN A 46 -12.12 -9.14 5.72
CA GLN A 46 -12.59 -10.29 4.94
C GLN A 46 -12.30 -11.62 5.65
N ALA A 47 -13.05 -12.66 5.28
CA ALA A 47 -12.70 -14.02 5.66
C ALA A 47 -11.36 -14.43 5.00
N GLN A 48 -10.58 -15.28 5.68
CA GLN A 48 -9.28 -15.75 5.22
C GLN A 48 -9.38 -16.40 3.82
N GLN A 49 -8.88 -15.70 2.81
CA GLN A 49 -8.90 -16.07 1.39
C GLN A 49 -7.53 -15.92 0.72
N GLY A 50 -6.52 -15.50 1.48
CA GLY A 50 -5.13 -15.41 1.06
C GLY A 50 -4.74 -14.02 0.53
N PRO A 51 -3.41 -13.77 0.38
CA PRO A 51 -2.88 -12.46 0.00
C PRO A 51 -3.35 -11.93 -1.36
N ALA A 52 -3.59 -12.83 -2.33
CA ALA A 52 -4.08 -12.43 -3.65
C ALA A 52 -5.51 -11.88 -3.59
N ALA A 53 -6.39 -12.54 -2.82
CA ALA A 53 -7.75 -12.07 -2.60
C ALA A 53 -7.75 -10.72 -1.87
N ALA A 54 -6.91 -10.58 -0.85
CA ALA A 54 -6.76 -9.32 -0.13
C ALA A 54 -6.32 -8.16 -1.05
N ARG A 55 -5.33 -8.39 -1.92
CA ARG A 55 -4.90 -7.37 -2.91
C ARG A 55 -6.00 -6.99 -3.90
N ASN A 56 -6.81 -7.96 -4.34
CA ASN A 56 -7.95 -7.67 -5.22
C ASN A 56 -8.98 -6.77 -4.54
N VAL A 57 -9.30 -7.02 -3.26
CA VAL A 57 -10.20 -6.13 -2.52
C VAL A 57 -9.61 -4.73 -2.39
N GLY A 58 -8.30 -4.61 -2.15
CA GLY A 58 -7.62 -3.31 -2.16
C GLY A 58 -7.71 -2.61 -3.52
N LEU A 59 -7.52 -3.35 -4.62
CA LEU A 59 -7.65 -2.82 -5.98
C LEU A 59 -9.05 -2.31 -6.29
N ASP A 60 -10.09 -3.01 -5.82
CA ASP A 60 -11.49 -2.63 -6.05
C ASP A 60 -11.89 -1.34 -5.32
N HIS A 61 -11.19 -0.99 -4.23
CA HIS A 61 -11.46 0.20 -3.41
C HIS A 61 -10.50 1.36 -3.64
N ALA A 62 -9.38 1.14 -4.35
CA ALA A 62 -8.40 2.18 -4.63
C ALA A 62 -8.97 3.28 -5.55
N THR A 63 -8.74 4.53 -5.17
CA THR A 63 -9.21 5.73 -5.87
C THR A 63 -8.10 6.65 -6.36
N GLY A 64 -6.87 6.45 -5.89
CA GLY A 64 -5.70 7.23 -6.29
C GLY A 64 -5.32 7.11 -7.77
N ASP A 65 -4.26 7.80 -8.17
CA ASP A 65 -3.73 7.68 -9.53
C ASP A 65 -2.76 6.52 -9.68
N TYR A 66 -2.12 6.09 -8.58
CA TYR A 66 -1.11 5.05 -8.52
C TYR A 66 -1.36 4.08 -7.37
N ILE A 67 -1.01 2.80 -7.54
CA ILE A 67 -1.12 1.77 -6.49
C ILE A 67 0.25 1.19 -6.18
N THR A 68 0.61 1.12 -4.90
CA THR A 68 1.73 0.32 -4.37
C THR A 68 1.24 -0.68 -3.34
N PHE A 69 1.88 -1.83 -3.27
CA PHE A 69 1.66 -2.81 -2.19
C PHE A 69 2.81 -2.73 -1.19
N ILE A 70 2.50 -2.66 0.10
CA ILE A 70 3.50 -2.70 1.18
C ILE A 70 3.08 -3.84 2.11
N ASP A 71 3.99 -4.78 2.37
CA ASP A 71 3.70 -5.89 3.29
C ASP A 71 3.64 -5.37 4.74
N ALA A 72 2.81 -6.00 5.58
CA ALA A 72 2.60 -5.56 6.96
C ALA A 72 3.82 -5.79 7.89
N ASP A 73 4.87 -6.46 7.40
CA ASP A 73 6.15 -6.61 8.10
C ASP A 73 7.24 -5.64 7.59
N ASP A 74 6.89 -4.77 6.64
CA ASP A 74 7.85 -3.90 5.97
C ASP A 74 7.86 -2.46 6.51
N TYR A 75 9.05 -1.84 6.49
CA TYR A 75 9.26 -0.44 6.83
C TYR A 75 9.77 0.31 5.61
N VAL A 76 9.17 1.47 5.31
CA VAL A 76 9.55 2.31 4.18
C VAL A 76 10.26 3.58 4.64
N LYS A 77 11.16 4.11 3.79
CA LYS A 77 11.80 5.41 4.04
C LYS A 77 10.79 6.54 3.86
N GLU A 78 10.99 7.67 4.54
CA GLU A 78 10.08 8.83 4.50
C GLU A 78 9.86 9.40 3.08
N ASN A 79 10.82 9.25 2.17
CA ASN A 79 10.68 9.71 0.78
C ASN A 79 10.30 8.59 -0.21
N TYR A 80 9.79 7.46 0.28
CA TYR A 80 9.50 6.29 -0.56
C TYR A 80 8.41 6.58 -1.61
N LEU A 81 7.27 7.11 -1.19
CA LEU A 81 6.16 7.44 -2.09
C LEU A 81 6.52 8.55 -3.09
N GLU A 82 7.19 9.60 -2.60
CA GLU A 82 7.61 10.74 -3.43
C GLU A 82 8.52 10.29 -4.58
N ARG A 83 9.48 9.40 -4.30
CA ARG A 83 10.36 8.84 -5.32
C ARG A 83 9.59 8.02 -6.34
N LEU A 84 8.69 7.15 -5.89
CA LEU A 84 7.89 6.31 -6.79
C LEU A 84 7.03 7.14 -7.75
N VAL A 85 6.35 8.15 -7.23
CA VAL A 85 5.52 9.05 -8.04
C VAL A 85 6.38 9.84 -9.02
N THR A 86 7.53 10.37 -8.56
CA THR A 86 8.45 11.14 -9.42
C THR A 86 8.96 10.29 -10.59
N GLU A 87 9.35 9.04 -10.34
CA GLU A 87 9.84 8.14 -11.39
C GLU A 87 8.72 7.75 -12.38
N CYS A 88 7.52 7.46 -11.88
CA CYS A 88 6.34 7.20 -12.73
C CYS A 88 6.06 8.39 -13.68
N GLN A 89 6.08 9.61 -13.14
CA GLN A 89 5.80 10.84 -13.89
C GLN A 89 6.91 11.17 -14.90
N ALA A 90 8.17 11.03 -14.50
CA ALA A 90 9.32 11.37 -15.35
C ALA A 90 9.46 10.44 -16.56
N ALA A 91 9.17 9.15 -16.40
CA ALA A 91 9.34 8.16 -17.46
C ALA A 91 8.09 7.95 -18.33
N THR A 92 6.97 8.65 -18.07
CA THR A 92 5.64 8.27 -18.59
C THR A 92 5.37 6.77 -18.43
N ALA A 93 5.92 6.19 -17.36
CA ALA A 93 6.00 4.75 -17.21
C ALA A 93 4.67 4.19 -16.71
N GLU A 94 4.27 3.07 -17.31
CA GLU A 94 3.10 2.30 -16.85
C GLU A 94 3.40 1.54 -15.55
N ILE A 95 4.66 1.40 -15.15
CA ILE A 95 5.09 0.66 -13.96
C ILE A 95 6.39 1.30 -13.45
N ALA A 96 6.44 1.70 -12.18
CA ALA A 96 7.70 1.98 -11.49
C ALA A 96 7.96 0.90 -10.44
N ILE A 97 9.17 0.35 -10.41
CA ILE A 97 9.56 -0.65 -9.41
C ILE A 97 10.61 -0.02 -8.51
N SER A 98 10.28 0.18 -7.24
CA SER A 98 11.26 0.50 -6.20
C SER A 98 11.64 -0.79 -5.47
N VAL A 99 12.91 -0.95 -5.13
CA VAL A 99 13.33 -2.04 -4.25
C VAL A 99 13.45 -1.45 -2.86
N THR A 100 12.62 -1.94 -1.93
CA THR A 100 12.79 -1.62 -0.52
C THR A 100 13.68 -2.69 0.10
N THR A 101 14.83 -2.27 0.63
CA THR A 101 15.75 -3.14 1.35
C THR A 101 15.45 -3.05 2.84
N ILE A 102 15.09 -4.16 3.47
CA ILE A 102 14.83 -4.24 4.90
C ILE A 102 15.80 -5.27 5.49
N GLY A 103 16.79 -4.79 6.24
CA GLY A 103 17.87 -5.64 6.75
C GLY A 103 18.69 -6.28 5.63
N THR A 104 18.69 -7.61 5.54
CA THR A 104 19.41 -8.41 4.53
C THR A 104 18.53 -8.93 3.38
N LYS A 105 17.23 -8.60 3.37
CA LYS A 105 16.28 -9.05 2.32
C LYS A 105 15.84 -7.87 1.47
N SER A 106 15.97 -7.99 0.15
CA SER A 106 15.39 -7.08 -0.83
C SER A 106 14.05 -7.64 -1.30
N ARG A 107 12.99 -6.82 -1.26
CA ARG A 107 11.71 -7.14 -1.90
C ARG A 107 11.38 -6.06 -2.94
N PRO A 108 11.10 -6.44 -4.20
CA PRO A 108 10.64 -5.49 -5.21
C PRO A 108 9.23 -5.02 -4.84
N THR A 109 9.04 -3.71 -4.85
CA THR A 109 7.80 -3.00 -4.58
C THR A 109 7.42 -2.23 -5.84
N CYS A 110 6.19 -2.38 -6.32
CA CYS A 110 5.77 -1.85 -7.62
C CYS A 110 4.65 -0.81 -7.46
N CYS A 111 4.78 0.31 -8.18
CA CYS A 111 3.75 1.32 -8.41
C CYS A 111 3.18 1.21 -9.82
N ILE A 112 1.84 1.24 -9.95
CA ILE A 112 1.13 1.12 -11.24
C ILE A 112 0.07 2.22 -11.35
N PRO A 113 -0.02 2.97 -12.48
CA PRO A 113 -1.06 3.96 -12.71
C PRO A 113 -2.43 3.32 -12.98
N ILE A 114 -3.49 3.88 -12.38
CA ILE A 114 -4.87 3.35 -12.44
C ILE A 114 -5.58 3.69 -13.78
N GLY A 115 -5.02 4.59 -14.59
CA GLY A 115 -5.61 5.09 -15.84
C GLY A 115 -5.76 4.07 -16.99
N GLN A 116 -5.24 2.84 -16.88
CA GLN A 116 -5.50 1.78 -17.85
C GLN A 116 -6.16 0.57 -17.19
N ARG A 117 -7.50 0.52 -17.26
CA ARG A 117 -8.32 -0.66 -16.91
C ARG A 117 -8.10 -1.86 -17.86
N ARG A 118 -6.85 -2.24 -18.13
CA ARG A 118 -6.52 -3.46 -18.89
C ARG A 118 -5.52 -4.29 -18.12
N ILE A 119 -6.09 -5.14 -17.26
CA ILE A 119 -5.55 -6.44 -16.83
C ILE A 119 -4.24 -6.33 -16.07
N ILE A 120 -4.33 -6.11 -14.75
CA ILE A 120 -3.33 -6.64 -13.82
C ILE A 120 -3.75 -8.08 -13.53
N ARG A 121 -3.07 -9.06 -14.12
CA ARG A 121 -3.06 -10.43 -13.60
C ARG A 121 -2.02 -10.48 -12.49
N LEU A 122 -2.48 -10.62 -11.26
CA LEU A 122 -1.68 -11.09 -10.13
C LEU A 122 -1.22 -12.54 -10.36
#